data_AF-A0A522WUN2-F1
#
_entry.id   AF-A0A522WUN2-F1
#
_cell.length_a   1.000
_cell.length_b   1.000
_cell.length_c   1.000
_cell.angle_alpha   90.00
_cell.angle_beta   90.00
_cell.angle_gamma   90.00
#
_symmetry.space_group_name_H-M   'P 1'
#
loop_
_entity.id
_entity.type
_entity.pdbx_description
1 polymer ?
#
loop_
_entity_poly.entity_id
_entity_poly.type
_entity_poly.pdbx_seq_one_letter_code
_entity_poly.pdbx_strand_id
1 'polypeptide(L)'
;MNVTPTSSAINLINTAQHKSADAAQVIAKLPMQNNEVGSAEFNSNDIIKPVLSLKEAELETSAAVKLLEADKKTTGSLLDIKT
;
A
#
# COMPACT_ATOMS: atom_id res chain seq x y z
N MET A 1 11.80 6.83 -20.08
CA MET A 1 10.89 6.77 -18.91
C MET A 1 10.97 8.11 -18.19
N ASN A 2 9.85 8.82 -18.07
CA ASN A 2 9.79 10.11 -17.39
C ASN A 2 9.57 9.87 -15.88
N VAL A 3 10.66 9.79 -15.12
CA VAL A 3 10.64 9.52 -13.68
C VAL A 3 10.37 10.80 -12.89
N THR A 4 9.16 11.35 -13.00
CA THR A 4 8.76 12.48 -12.15
C THR A 4 8.39 11.97 -10.75
N PRO A 5 8.66 12.73 -9.67
CA PRO A 5 8.28 12.36 -8.31
C PRO A 5 6.79 12.00 -8.19
N THR A 6 5.95 12.77 -8.89
CA THR A 6 4.52 12.48 -9.04
C THR A 6 4.25 11.13 -9.70
N SER A 7 4.90 10.77 -10.82
CA SER A 7 4.71 9.47 -11.47
C SER A 7 5.17 8.30 -10.58
N SER A 8 6.24 8.49 -9.81
CA SER A 8 6.74 7.49 -8.85
C SER A 8 5.78 7.31 -7.67
N ALA A 9 5.22 8.40 -7.14
CA ALA A 9 4.24 8.34 -6.06
C ALA A 9 2.93 7.66 -6.50
N ILE A 10 2.43 7.93 -7.70
CA ILE A 10 1.25 7.24 -8.25
C ILE A 10 1.50 5.73 -8.39
N ASN A 11 2.69 5.33 -8.85
CA ASN A 11 3.03 3.92 -8.96
C ASN A 11 3.08 3.21 -7.58
N LEU A 12 3.62 3.88 -6.57
CA LEU A 12 3.64 3.38 -5.19
C LEU A 12 2.22 3.25 -4.63
N ILE A 13 1.34 4.23 -4.87
CA ILE A 13 -0.06 4.17 -4.45
C ILE A 13 -0.79 2.99 -5.11
N ASN A 14 -0.62 2.79 -6.42
CA ASN A 14 -1.23 1.67 -7.13
C ASN A 14 -0.75 0.31 -6.59
N THR A 15 0.55 0.20 -6.30
CA THR A 15 1.13 -1.02 -5.72
C THR A 15 0.58 -1.30 -4.33
N ALA A 16 0.49 -0.27 -3.48
CA ALA A 16 -0.08 -0.38 -2.14
C ALA A 16 -1.58 -0.75 -2.16
N GLN A 17 -2.35 -0.20 -3.11
CA GLN A 17 -3.76 -0.56 -3.29
C GLN A 17 -3.93 -2.03 -3.66
N HIS A 18 -3.10 -2.56 -4.57
CA HIS A 18 -3.13 -3.97 -4.95
C HIS A 18 -2.79 -4.88 -3.76
N LYS A 19 -1.70 -4.58 -3.03
CA LYS A 19 -1.31 -5.33 -1.82
C LYS A 19 -2.39 -5.32 -0.75
N SER A 20 -3.05 -4.18 -0.55
CA SER A 20 -4.14 -4.05 0.42
C SER A 20 -5.37 -4.86 0.02
N ALA A 21 -5.73 -4.85 -1.27
CA ALA A 21 -6.84 -5.63 -1.79
C ALA A 21 -6.60 -7.14 -1.67
N ASP A 22 -5.39 -7.60 -2.03
CA ASP A 22 -5.00 -9.01 -1.90
C ASP A 22 -5.02 -9.46 -0.43
N ALA A 23 -4.43 -8.67 0.47
CA ALA A 23 -4.41 -8.96 1.89
C ALA A 23 -5.83 -9.00 2.48
N ALA A 24 -6.69 -8.04 2.12
CA ALA A 24 -8.09 -8.01 2.56
C ALA A 24 -8.88 -9.23 2.04
N GLN A 25 -8.64 -9.63 0.79
CA GLN A 25 -9.26 -10.83 0.21
C GLN A 25 -8.83 -12.10 0.94
N VAL A 26 -7.55 -12.23 1.29
CA VAL A 26 -7.04 -13.38 2.07
C VAL A 26 -7.66 -13.38 3.48
N ILE A 27 -7.73 -12.23 4.15
CA ILE A 27 -8.38 -12.08 5.47
C ILE A 27 -9.87 -12.46 5.40
N ALA A 28 -10.58 -12.05 4.34
CA ALA A 28 -11.99 -12.40 4.16
C ALA A 28 -12.20 -13.89 3.85
N LYS A 29 -11.24 -14.53 3.18
CA LYS A 29 -11.30 -15.96 2.82
C LYS A 29 -10.93 -16.88 3.98
N LEU A 30 -10.04 -16.46 4.88
CA LEU A 30 -9.62 -17.18 6.09
C LEU A 30 -10.78 -17.73 6.96
N PRO A 31 -11.82 -16.94 7.32
CA PRO A 31 -12.96 -17.45 8.08
C PRO A 31 -13.91 -18.33 7.25
N MET A 32 -13.97 -18.15 5.93
CA MET A 32 -14.81 -18.96 5.04
C MET A 32 -14.23 -20.37 4.84
N GLN A 33 -12.90 -20.49 4.74
CA GLN A 33 -12.20 -21.77 4.66
C GLN A 33 -12.38 -22.63 5.91
N ASN A 34 -12.71 -22.03 7.06
CA ASN A 34 -13.00 -22.74 8.31
C ASN A 34 -14.32 -23.55 8.26
N ASN A 35 -15.18 -23.28 7.27
CA ASN A 35 -16.43 -24.02 7.04
C ASN A 35 -16.36 -24.99 5.84
N GLU A 36 -15.20 -25.12 5.17
CA GLU A 36 -14.99 -26.12 4.13
C GLU A 36 -14.60 -27.46 4.79
N VAL A 37 -15.52 -28.42 4.79
CA VAL A 37 -15.29 -29.76 5.33
C VAL A 37 -14.08 -30.42 4.64
N GLY A 38 -12.98 -30.61 5.36
CA GLY A 38 -11.86 -31.45 4.90
C GLY A 38 -10.46 -30.82 4.79
N SER A 39 -10.19 -29.61 5.30
CA SER A 39 -8.80 -29.11 5.41
C SER A 39 -8.46 -28.61 6.81
N ALA A 40 -7.27 -29.01 7.27
CA ALA A 40 -6.82 -28.99 8.65
C ALA A 40 -6.35 -27.61 9.15
N GLU A 41 -6.54 -27.42 10.46
CA GLU A 41 -5.85 -26.46 11.35
C GLU A 41 -5.64 -25.04 10.82
N PHE A 42 -6.58 -24.17 11.19
CA PHE A 42 -6.37 -22.73 11.28
C PHE A 42 -5.08 -22.44 12.07
N ASN A 43 -4.01 -22.09 11.37
CA ASN A 43 -2.79 -21.58 11.99
C ASN A 43 -2.95 -20.07 12.12
N SER A 44 -3.08 -19.55 13.34
CA SER A 44 -3.13 -18.09 13.61
C SER A 44 -1.97 -17.30 12.99
N ASN A 45 -0.87 -17.98 12.65
CA ASN A 45 0.25 -17.43 11.88
C ASN A 45 -0.10 -17.01 10.44
N ASP A 46 -1.15 -17.56 9.83
CA ASP A 46 -1.58 -17.21 8.47
C ASP A 46 -2.27 -15.84 8.39
N ILE A 47 -2.71 -15.28 9.53
CA ILE A 47 -3.20 -13.89 9.62
C ILE A 47 -2.05 -12.89 9.68
N ILE A 48 -0.85 -13.29 10.16
CA ILE A 48 0.29 -12.38 10.33
C ILE A 48 0.77 -11.86 8.97
N LYS A 49 0.81 -12.71 7.94
CA LYS A 49 1.26 -12.34 6.60
C LYS A 49 0.38 -11.25 5.96
N PRO A 50 -0.96 -11.39 5.86
CA PRO A 50 -1.85 -10.35 5.38
C PRO A 50 -1.77 -9.04 6.17
N VAL A 51 -1.65 -9.11 7.51
CA VAL A 51 -1.53 -7.90 8.35
C VAL A 51 -0.21 -7.17 8.11
N LEU A 52 0.89 -7.91 7.95
CA LEU A 52 2.19 -7.34 7.59
C LEU A 52 2.13 -6.68 6.22
N SER A 53 1.53 -7.34 5.22
CA SER A 53 1.36 -6.78 3.88
C SER A 53 0.49 -5.52 3.86
N LEU A 54 -0.54 -5.44 4.70
CA LEU A 54 -1.32 -4.21 4.90
C LEU A 54 -0.48 -3.09 5.51
N LYS A 55 0.38 -3.40 6.49
CA LYS A 55 1.28 -2.40 7.08
C LYS A 55 2.35 -1.91 6.11
N GLU A 56 2.89 -2.80 5.27
CA GLU A 56 3.79 -2.42 4.19
C GLU A 56 3.10 -1.49 3.19
N ALA A 57 1.88 -1.81 2.78
CA ALA A 57 1.09 -0.96 1.89
C ALA A 57 0.79 0.44 2.48
N GLU A 58 0.51 0.50 3.79
CA GLU A 58 0.34 1.76 4.52
C GLU A 58 1.63 2.60 4.50
N LEU A 59 2.78 1.98 4.76
CA LEU A 59 4.08 2.65 4.73
C LEU A 59 4.45 3.13 3.32
N GLU A 60 4.21 2.32 2.29
CA GLU A 60 4.42 2.69 0.89
C GLU A 60 3.53 3.88 0.48
N THR A 61 2.27 3.87 0.91
CA THR A 61 1.34 4.99 0.69
C THR A 61 1.80 6.24 1.42
N SER A 62 2.23 6.12 2.69
CA SER A 62 2.75 7.26 3.47
C SER A 62 4.00 7.86 2.83
N ALA A 63 4.92 7.02 2.34
CA ALA A 63 6.09 7.47 1.60
C ALA A 63 5.71 8.18 0.29
N ALA A 64 4.73 7.65 -0.45
CA ALA A 64 4.21 8.27 -1.66
C ALA A 64 3.59 9.65 -1.39
N VAL A 65 2.82 9.80 -0.31
CA VAL A 65 2.25 11.09 0.09
C VAL A 65 3.36 12.10 0.42
N LYS A 66 4.38 11.69 1.17
CA LYS A 66 5.53 12.57 1.49
C LYS A 66 6.28 13.01 0.23
N LEU A 67 6.42 12.13 -0.76
CA LEU A 67 7.01 12.49 -2.05
C LEU A 67 6.19 13.54 -2.79
N LEU A 68 4.86 13.40 -2.79
CA LEU A 68 3.95 14.40 -3.39
C LEU A 68 4.01 15.75 -2.67
N GLU A 69 4.08 15.74 -1.33
CA GLU A 69 4.24 16.98 -0.54
C GLU A 69 5.58 17.65 -0.80
N ALA A 70 6.66 16.88 -0.90
CA ALA A 70 7.98 17.39 -1.24
C ALA A 70 8.01 17.99 -2.65
N ASP A 71 7.37 17.35 -3.62
CA ASP A 71 7.25 17.84 -5.00
C ASP A 71 6.46 19.16 -5.05
N LYS A 72 5.34 19.22 -4.33
CA LYS A 72 4.51 20.43 -4.19
C LYS A 72 5.26 21.57 -3.52
N LYS A 73 5.99 21.29 -2.44
CA LYS A 73 6.80 22.29 -1.71
C LYS A 73 7.94 22.81 -2.58
N THR A 74 8.63 21.92 -3.29
CA THR A 74 9.73 22.30 -4.19
C THR A 74 9.22 23.17 -5.33
N THR A 75 8.13 22.78 -5.99
CA THR A 75 7.49 23.59 -7.05
C THR A 75 7.01 24.94 -6.51
N GLY A 76 6.38 24.97 -5.34
CA GLY A 76 5.96 26.20 -4.67
C GLY A 76 7.14 27.14 -4.39
N SER A 77 8.23 26.63 -3.81
CA SER A 77 9.43 27.43 -3.53
C SER A 77 10.12 27.94 -4.79
N LEU A 78 10.12 27.18 -5.89
CA LEU A 78 10.65 27.64 -7.18
C LEU A 78 9.81 28.77 -7.80
N LEU A 79 8.49 28.73 -7.61
CA LEU A 79 7.58 29.79 -8.06
C LEU A 79 7.69 31.06 -7.19
N ASP A 80 7.87 30.90 -5.88
CA ASP A 80 8.00 32.00 -4.91
C ASP A 80 9.28 32.82 -5.12
N ILE A 81 10.36 32.19 -5.60
CA ILE A 81 11.63 32.88 -5.94
C ILE A 81 11.48 33.91 -7.07
N LYS A 82 10.42 33.80 -7.89
CA LYS A 82 10.23 34.65 -9.07
C LYS A 82 9.23 35.80 -8.85
N THR A 83 8.75 36.01 -7.63
CA THR A 83 7.87 37.11 -7.24
C THR A 83 8.61 38.10 -6.35
#